data_AF-A0A1F8UKZ8-F1
#
_entry.id   AF-A0A1F8UKZ8-F1
#
_cell.length_a   1.000
_cell.length_b   1.000
_cell.length_c   1.000
_cell.angle_alpha   90.00
_cell.angle_beta   90.00
_cell.angle_gamma   90.00
#
_symmetry.space_group_name_H-M   'P 1'
#
loop_
_entity.id
_entity.type
_entity.pdbx_description
1 polymer ?
#
loop_
_entity_poly.entity_id
_entity_poly.type
_entity_poly.pdbx_seq_one_letter_code
_entity_poly.pdbx_strand_id
1 'polypeptide(L)' 'LTRTLLFNMVEGVTNGYTKELEINGVGYRAAKQGNKLVLSLGYSHPIELEDPEGIVTEVPEQTKIIVKGIDKQQ' A
#
# COMPACT_ATOMS: atom_id res chain seq x y z
N LEU A 1 12.51 21.31 -9.70
CA LEU A 1 12.19 19.86 -9.68
C LEU A 1 13.32 19.00 -9.08
N THR A 2 14.57 19.14 -9.53
CA THR A 2 15.71 18.32 -9.06
C THR A 2 15.93 18.33 -7.55
N ARG A 3 15.89 19.49 -6.89
CA ARG A 3 16.00 19.58 -5.42
C ARG A 3 14.90 18.81 -4.68
N THR A 4 13.66 18.86 -5.16
CA THR A 4 12.51 18.20 -4.53
C THR A 4 12.60 16.69 -4.67
N LEU A 5 13.02 16.19 -5.83
CA LEU A 5 13.24 14.76 -6.06
C LEU A 5 14.34 14.22 -5.15
N LEU A 6 15.46 14.95 -5.03
CA LEU A 6 16.59 14.55 -4.18
C LEU A 6 16.22 14.54 -2.69
N PHE A 7 15.44 15.54 -2.25
CA PHE A 7 14.88 15.56 -0.91
C PHE A 7 13.95 14.36 -0.65
N ASN A 8 13.04 14.06 -1.58
CA ASN A 8 12.14 12.92 -1.44
C ASN A 8 12.89 11.58 -1.40
N MET A 9 13.97 11.44 -2.18
CA MET A 9 14.81 10.24 -2.13
C MET A 9 15.47 10.09 -0.76
N VAL A 10 16.06 11.15 -0.19
CA VAL A 10 16.71 11.10 1.13
C VAL A 10 15.69 10.83 2.24
N GLU A 11 14.54 11.49 2.20
CA GLU A 11 13.45 11.22 3.15
C GLU A 11 12.94 9.78 3.06
N GLY A 12 12.78 9.26 1.84
CA GLY A 12 12.28 7.90 1.60
C GLY A 12 13.14 6.81 2.24
N VAL A 13 14.48 6.94 2.18
CA VAL A 13 15.39 5.97 2.83
C VAL A 13 15.54 6.19 4.33
N THR A 14 15.32 7.42 4.82
CA THR A 14 15.56 7.76 6.24
C THR A 14 14.32 7.56 7.11
N ASN A 15 13.16 7.99 6.62
CA ASN A 15 11.89 7.96 7.36
C ASN A 15 10.91 6.93 6.79
N GLY A 16 11.01 6.59 5.50
CA GLY A 16 10.01 5.79 4.80
C GLY A 16 8.72 6.57 4.53
N TYR A 17 8.07 6.26 3.43
CA TYR A 17 6.76 6.79 3.09
C TYR A 17 5.65 5.84 3.53
N THR A 18 4.61 6.39 4.14
CA THR A 18 3.42 5.65 4.52
C THR A 18 2.19 6.32 3.94
N LYS A 19 1.35 5.56 3.26
CA LYS A 19 0.08 6.03 2.73
C LYS A 19 -1.05 5.15 3.26
N GLU A 20 -1.97 5.78 3.99
CA GLU A 20 -3.17 5.11 4.46
C GLU A 20 -4.26 5.18 3.39
N LEU A 21 -4.89 4.05 3.14
CA LEU A 21 -6.01 3.87 2.21
C LEU A 21 -7.17 3.27 2.98
N GLU A 22 -8.34 3.86 2.83
CA GLU A 22 -9.56 3.42 3.49
C GLU A 22 -10.55 2.88 2.45
N ILE A 23 -11.05 1.68 2.70
CA ILE A 23 -12.01 0.97 1.87
C ILE A 23 -13.40 1.31 2.36
N ASN A 24 -14.16 1.99 1.50
CA ASN A 24 -15.55 2.37 1.77
C ASN A 24 -16.48 1.53 0.88
N GLY A 25 -17.28 0.65 1.49
CA GLY A 25 -18.26 -0.16 0.78
C GLY A 25 -18.81 -1.30 1.63
N VAL A 26 -20.06 -1.72 1.34
CA VAL A 26 -20.72 -2.80 2.08
C VAL A 26 -20.20 -4.16 1.58
N GLY A 27 -19.56 -4.93 2.46
CA GLY A 27 -18.98 -6.23 2.13
C GLY A 27 -17.58 -6.18 1.51
N TYR A 28 -16.94 -5.01 1.52
CA TYR A 28 -15.58 -4.85 1.03
C TYR A 28 -14.56 -5.20 2.12
N ARG A 29 -13.55 -5.99 1.78
CA ARG A 29 -12.51 -6.40 2.71
C ARG A 29 -11.16 -6.52 2.01
N ALA A 30 -10.11 -6.06 2.67
CA ALA A 30 -8.74 -6.39 2.36
C ALA A 30 -8.24 -7.47 3.32
N ALA A 31 -7.40 -8.36 2.82
CA ALA A 31 -6.67 -9.33 3.62
C ALA A 31 -5.23 -9.42 3.09
N LYS A 32 -4.25 -9.50 3.98
CA LYS A 32 -2.87 -9.79 3.61
C LYS A 32 -2.63 -11.30 3.67
N GLN A 33 -2.25 -11.89 2.55
CA GLN A 33 -1.89 -13.30 2.42
C GLN A 33 -0.41 -13.43 2.06
N GLY A 34 0.45 -13.51 3.09
CA GLY A 34 1.91 -13.51 2.90
C GLY A 34 2.38 -12.19 2.30
N ASN A 35 2.93 -12.23 1.09
CA ASN A 35 3.36 -11.06 0.30
C ASN A 35 2.29 -10.59 -0.71
N LYS A 36 1.06 -11.12 -0.64
CA LYS A 36 -0.03 -10.71 -1.53
C LYS A 36 -1.11 -9.99 -0.73
N LEU A 37 -1.58 -8.86 -1.25
CA LEU A 37 -2.76 -8.16 -0.79
C LEU A 37 -3.97 -8.67 -1.57
N VAL A 38 -4.93 -9.28 -0.88
CA VAL A 38 -6.17 -9.80 -1.45
C VAL A 38 -7.29 -8.81 -1.16
N LEU A 39 -7.86 -8.23 -2.22
CA LEU A 39 -8.92 -7.23 -2.17
C LEU A 39 -10.24 -7.87 -2.65
N SER A 40 -11.19 -8.00 -1.75
CA SER A 40 -12.56 -8.41 -2.06
C SER A 40 -13.46 -7.17 -2.07
N LEU A 41 -13.57 -6.49 -3.21
CA LEU A 41 -14.38 -5.27 -3.38
C LEU A 41 -15.72 -5.53 -4.08
N GLY A 42 -16.34 -6.69 -3.84
CA GLY A 42 -17.59 -7.07 -4.52
C GLY A 42 -17.43 -7.50 -5.98
N TYR A 43 -16.21 -7.67 -6.48
CA TYR A 43 -15.94 -8.33 -7.75
C TYR A 43 -16.18 -9.84 -7.65
N SER A 44 -16.53 -10.48 -8.78
CA SER A 44 -16.78 -11.93 -8.83
C SER A 44 -15.55 -12.77 -8.48
N HIS A 45 -14.34 -12.25 -8.70
CA HIS A 45 -13.08 -12.84 -8.27
C HIS A 45 -12.30 -11.83 -7.41
N PRO A 46 -11.64 -12.28 -6.34
CA PRO A 46 -10.80 -11.41 -5.52
C PRO A 46 -9.59 -10.91 -6.34
N ILE A 47 -9.20 -9.67 -6.10
CA ILE A 47 -8.01 -9.08 -6.73
C ILE A 47 -6.81 -9.37 -5.83
N GLU A 48 -5.85 -10.12 -6.34
CA GLU A 48 -4.58 -10.37 -5.67
C GLU A 48 -3.53 -9.41 -6.20
N LEU A 49 -2.88 -8.66 -5.31
CA LEU A 49 -1.85 -7.69 -5.62
C LEU A 49 -0.57 -8.13 -4.91
N GLU A 50 0.44 -8.54 -5.66
CA GLU A 50 1.74 -8.87 -5.08
C GLU A 50 2.47 -7.58 -4.67
N ASP A 51 2.97 -7.55 -3.44
CA ASP A 51 3.80 -6.45 -2.95
C ASP A 51 5.09 -6.37 -3.78
N PRO A 52 5.34 -5.28 -4.52
CA PRO A 52 6.59 -5.13 -5.27
C PRO A 52 7.78 -4.92 -4.33
N GLU A 53 9.00 -5.24 -4.80
CA GLU A 53 10.22 -5.12 -3.99
C GLU A 53 10.40 -3.70 -3.45
N GLY A 54 10.46 -3.56 -2.12
CA GLY A 54 10.62 -2.27 -1.43
C GLY A 54 9.31 -1.59 -1.01
N ILE A 55 8.15 -2.18 -1.30
CA ILE A 55 6.84 -1.76 -0.79
C ILE A 55 6.27 -2.88 0.09
N VAL A 56 5.77 -2.51 1.27
CA VAL A 56 5.13 -3.39 2.22
C VAL A 56 3.71 -2.88 2.45
N THR A 57 2.70 -3.64 2.05
CA THR A 57 1.32 -3.35 2.48
C THR A 57 1.04 -3.99 3.84
N GLU A 58 0.40 -3.26 4.73
CA GLU A 58 -0.15 -3.76 5.99
C GLU A 58 -1.65 -3.56 5.98
N VAL A 59 -2.39 -4.55 6.49
CA VAL A 59 -3.85 -4.50 6.60
C VAL A 59 -4.21 -4.60 8.08
N PRO A 60 -4.14 -3.49 8.84
CA PRO A 60 -4.51 -3.49 10.26
C PRO A 60 -6.00 -3.78 10.47
N GLU A 61 -6.84 -3.36 9.54
CA GLU A 61 -8.30 -3.58 9.57
C GLU A 61 -8.77 -4.03 8.19
N GLN A 62 -9.86 -4.79 8.11
CA GLN A 62 -10.41 -5.21 6.81
C GLN A 62 -10.78 -4.04 5.91
N THR A 63 -11.01 -2.86 6.48
CA THR A 63 -11.34 -1.62 5.77
C THR A 63 -10.17 -0.65 5.65
N LYS A 64 -8.99 -0.94 6.20
CA LYS A 64 -7.84 -0.03 6.17
C LYS A 64 -6.58 -0.74 5.68
N ILE A 65 -5.96 -0.18 4.65
CA ILE A 65 -4.70 -0.65 4.08
C ILE A 65 -3.66 0.45 4.28
N ILE A 66 -2.49 0.09 4.82
CA ILE A 66 -1.35 0.98 4.96
C ILE A 66 -0.29 0.51 3.97
N VAL A 67 0.00 1.32 2.95
CA VAL A 67 1.10 1.08 2.03
C VAL A 67 2.34 1.77 2.59
N LYS A 68 3.37 1.00 2.93
CA LYS A 68 4.67 1.53 3.33
C LYS A 68 5.66 1.31 2.19
N GLY A 69 6.44 2.31 1.84
CA GLY A 69 7.41 2.21 0.76
C GLY A 69 8.58 3.16 0.93
N ILE A 70 9.69 2.85 0.28
CA ILE A 70 10.89 3.70 0.29
C ILE A 70 10.76 4.80 -0.77
N ASP A 71 9.99 4.57 -1.83
CA ASP A 71 9.75 5.53 -2.90
C ASP A 71 8.35 6.15 -2.79
N LYS A 72 8.28 7.49 -2.87
CA LYS A 72 7.03 8.27 -2.88
C LYS A 72 6.32 8.21 -4.24
N GLN A 73 7.07 7.89 -5.29
CA GLN A 73 6.61 7.95 -6.68
C GLN A 73 6.00 6.61 -7.17
N GLN A 74 6.31 5.50 -6.50
CA GLN A 74 5.79 4.16 -6.83
C GLN A 74 4.46 3.84 -6.16
#